data_AF-B9XF79-F1
#
_entry.id   AF-B9XF79-F1
#
_cell.length_a   1.000
_cell.length_b   1.000
_cell.length_c   1.000
_cell.angle_alpha   90.00
_cell.angle_beta   90.00
_cell.angle_gamma   90.00
#
_symmetry.space_group_name_H-M   'P 1'
#
loop_
_entity.id
_entity.type
_entity.pdbx_description
1 polymer ?
#
loop_
_entity_poly.entity_id
_entity_poly.type
_entity_poly.pdbx_seq_one_letter_code
_entity_poly.pdbx_strand_id
1 'polypeptide(L)'
;MKKHNIFASASPIGIVSISLGILIGNISVLAADNAALISVSVTNNQPVMPRTIFTQTWTVQNTGTTTWTAGASGYTLNMVGRDSLGAIELYTNTASKHYKPTAIINGGHSVAPGQQATFSMSFIAPEPAGLYTDTFQMNSASSVFFGPMLTVQVTVQSAGSTNQYDRARAVSFANNYAGYVVPDGYFWTNSSGFYFYGSNAPVPTTLIGDDCAHFVSCCIGRQTNEWGGGLPIPSRASPTYGEPGAGRLVSTVLIGGGYAKEVFSLNDMMPGDVVGWNWEGDTNIANLDHVTFYVGNGMLASHAASALDVSANTWYQSSESLAV
;
A
#
# COMPACT_ATOMS: atom_id res chain seq x y z
N MET A 1 74.65 19.27 -11.50
CA MET A 1 74.95 18.77 -12.87
C MET A 1 75.89 17.57 -12.78
N LYS A 2 75.68 16.60 -13.68
CA LYS A 2 76.49 15.39 -14.01
C LYS A 2 76.16 14.09 -13.26
N LYS A 3 75.70 13.12 -14.08
CA LYS A 3 75.58 11.66 -13.87
C LYS A 3 76.87 11.06 -13.32
N HIS A 4 76.79 9.91 -12.64
CA HIS A 4 77.66 8.75 -12.89
C HIS A 4 76.92 7.44 -12.58
N ASN A 5 76.91 6.53 -13.56
CA ASN A 5 76.52 5.13 -13.46
C ASN A 5 77.78 4.29 -13.16
N ILE A 6 77.63 3.18 -12.42
CA ILE A 6 78.61 2.08 -12.41
C ILE A 6 77.85 0.74 -12.49
N PHE A 7 78.29 -0.14 -13.38
CA PHE A 7 77.78 -1.48 -13.65
C PHE A 7 78.72 -2.55 -13.04
N ALA A 8 78.19 -3.70 -12.62
CA ALA A 8 78.97 -4.93 -12.51
C ALA A 8 78.11 -6.21 -12.64
N SER A 9 78.75 -7.19 -13.31
CA SER A 9 78.47 -8.58 -13.72
C SER A 9 77.17 -9.32 -13.38
N ALA A 10 76.65 -10.01 -14.40
CA ALA A 10 75.72 -11.14 -14.29
C ALA A 10 76.43 -12.44 -13.85
N SER A 11 75.74 -13.24 -13.03
CA SER A 11 75.96 -14.68 -12.87
C SER A 11 74.58 -15.35 -12.65
N PRO A 12 74.33 -16.56 -13.18
CA PRO A 12 72.99 -17.13 -13.24
C PRO A 12 72.66 -17.88 -11.95
N ILE A 13 71.48 -17.66 -11.38
CA ILE A 13 70.94 -18.50 -10.30
C ILE A 13 69.53 -18.96 -10.68
N GLY A 14 69.44 -20.27 -10.92
CA GLY A 14 68.37 -21.19 -10.54
C GLY A 14 66.90 -20.74 -10.64
N ILE A 15 66.17 -21.40 -11.54
CA ILE A 15 64.71 -21.47 -11.52
C ILE A 15 64.27 -22.19 -10.24
N VAL A 16 63.44 -21.54 -9.42
CA VAL A 16 62.51 -22.22 -8.50
C VAL A 16 61.11 -21.89 -8.97
N SER A 17 60.50 -22.81 -9.73
CA SER A 17 59.07 -22.75 -10.02
C SER A 17 58.30 -23.09 -8.76
N ILE A 18 57.85 -22.07 -8.02
CA ILE A 18 56.80 -22.24 -7.01
C ILE A 18 55.49 -22.26 -7.78
N SER A 19 54.90 -23.44 -7.93
CA SER A 19 53.54 -23.60 -8.41
C SER A 19 52.59 -22.98 -7.37
N LEU A 20 52.30 -21.68 -7.52
CA LEU A 20 51.23 -21.03 -6.78
C LEU A 20 49.91 -21.55 -7.35
N GLY A 21 49.37 -22.60 -6.75
CA GLY A 21 48.00 -23.02 -7.00
C GLY A 21 47.08 -21.88 -6.57
N ILE A 22 46.64 -21.05 -7.52
CA ILE A 22 45.55 -20.11 -7.28
C ILE A 22 44.31 -20.97 -7.11
N LEU A 23 43.91 -21.18 -5.85
CA LEU A 23 42.58 -21.62 -5.51
C LEU A 23 41.64 -20.48 -5.91
N ILE A 24 41.08 -20.52 -7.11
CA ILE A 24 39.98 -19.65 -7.53
C ILE A 24 38.74 -20.16 -6.79
N GLY A 25 38.68 -19.90 -5.48
CA GLY A 25 37.44 -20.01 -4.74
C GLY A 25 36.54 -18.89 -5.24
N ASN A 26 35.36 -19.23 -5.75
CA ASN A 26 34.30 -18.26 -5.97
C ASN A 26 33.95 -17.66 -4.59
N ILE A 27 34.53 -16.50 -4.25
CA ILE A 27 34.09 -15.73 -3.09
C ILE A 27 32.76 -15.12 -3.48
N SER A 28 31.67 -15.84 -3.22
CA SER A 28 30.33 -15.26 -3.21
C SER A 28 30.25 -14.33 -2.00
N VAL A 29 30.54 -13.03 -2.21
CA VAL A 29 30.26 -12.01 -1.21
C VAL A 29 28.73 -11.94 -1.07
N LEU A 30 28.19 -12.53 -0.01
CA LEU A 30 26.77 -12.39 0.29
C LEU A 30 26.48 -10.92 0.56
N ALA A 31 25.43 -10.37 -0.06
CA ALA A 31 24.95 -9.04 0.27
C ALA A 31 24.55 -8.98 1.75
N ALA A 32 24.72 -7.81 2.39
CA ALA A 32 24.37 -7.63 3.78
C ALA A 32 22.90 -7.99 4.04
N ASP A 33 22.00 -7.40 3.24
CA ASP A 33 20.58 -7.76 3.20
C ASP A 33 20.31 -8.52 1.90
N ASN A 34 19.79 -9.73 2.00
CA ASN A 34 19.33 -10.51 0.85
C ASN A 34 18.22 -11.47 1.24
N ALA A 35 17.33 -11.76 0.30
CA ALA A 35 16.18 -12.62 0.52
C ALA A 35 16.02 -13.64 -0.61
N ALA A 36 15.43 -14.79 -0.29
CA ALA A 36 14.96 -15.76 -1.28
C ALA A 36 13.52 -16.20 -0.96
N LEU A 37 12.67 -16.25 -1.97
CA LEU A 37 11.33 -16.83 -1.84
C LEU A 37 11.44 -18.36 -1.73
N ILE A 38 10.82 -18.93 -0.72
CA ILE A 38 10.78 -20.38 -0.49
C ILE A 38 9.44 -20.97 -0.94
N SER A 39 8.34 -20.34 -0.56
CA SER A 39 6.99 -20.82 -0.92
C SER A 39 5.94 -19.72 -0.85
N VAL A 40 4.79 -20.01 -1.46
CA VAL A 40 3.59 -19.16 -1.49
C VAL A 40 2.35 -19.99 -1.16
N SER A 41 1.35 -19.39 -0.48
CA SER A 41 0.06 -20.05 -0.22
C SER A 41 -0.88 -20.05 -1.43
N VAL A 42 -0.91 -18.95 -2.21
CA VAL A 42 -1.64 -18.85 -3.47
C VAL A 42 -0.63 -18.89 -4.62
N THR A 43 -0.70 -19.93 -5.43
CA THR A 43 0.21 -20.08 -6.58
C THR A 43 -0.25 -19.21 -7.76
N ASN A 44 0.65 -18.95 -8.70
CA ASN A 44 0.32 -18.18 -9.90
C ASN A 44 -0.83 -18.82 -10.69
N ASN A 45 -1.70 -17.97 -11.23
CA ASN A 45 -2.89 -18.35 -12.01
C ASN A 45 -3.94 -19.15 -11.21
N GLN A 46 -3.90 -19.11 -9.87
CA GLN A 46 -4.98 -19.70 -9.08
C GLN A 46 -6.31 -19.03 -9.44
N PRO A 47 -7.34 -19.81 -9.80
CA PRO A 47 -8.66 -19.26 -10.07
C PRO A 47 -9.29 -18.74 -8.78
N VAL A 48 -9.75 -17.50 -8.79
CA VAL A 48 -10.49 -16.89 -7.68
C VAL A 48 -11.82 -16.36 -8.17
N MET A 49 -12.86 -16.52 -7.35
CA MET A 49 -14.16 -15.89 -7.65
C MET A 49 -14.07 -14.39 -7.37
N PRO A 50 -14.69 -13.54 -8.20
CA PRO A 50 -14.70 -12.11 -7.95
C PRO A 50 -15.38 -11.79 -6.61
N ARG A 51 -15.01 -10.66 -6.00
CA ARG A 51 -15.48 -10.16 -4.70
C ARG A 51 -15.11 -11.01 -3.48
N THR A 52 -14.37 -12.10 -3.67
CA THR A 52 -13.92 -12.93 -2.55
C THR A 52 -12.66 -12.37 -1.94
N ILE A 53 -12.56 -12.48 -0.62
CA ILE A 53 -11.33 -12.18 0.11
C ILE A 53 -10.48 -13.45 0.13
N PHE A 54 -9.19 -13.31 -0.18
CA PHE A 54 -8.20 -14.38 -0.05
C PHE A 54 -6.92 -13.84 0.59
N THR A 55 -6.14 -14.72 1.21
CA THR A 55 -4.88 -14.35 1.87
C THR A 55 -3.71 -15.01 1.17
N GLN A 56 -2.73 -14.19 0.78
CA GLN A 56 -1.44 -14.65 0.28
C GLN A 56 -0.41 -14.59 1.40
N THR A 57 0.31 -15.69 1.56
CA THR A 57 1.43 -15.82 2.49
C THR A 57 2.69 -16.16 1.70
N TRP A 58 3.74 -15.36 1.85
CA TRP A 58 5.07 -15.64 1.30
C TRP A 58 5.96 -16.15 2.42
N THR A 59 6.57 -17.32 2.23
CA THR A 59 7.67 -17.79 3.08
C THR A 59 8.98 -17.36 2.45
N VAL A 60 9.76 -16.56 3.18
CA VAL A 60 10.97 -15.92 2.68
C VAL A 60 12.14 -16.28 3.61
N GLN A 61 13.26 -16.68 3.01
CA GLN A 61 14.51 -16.96 3.73
C GLN A 61 15.43 -15.74 3.71
N ASN A 62 16.05 -15.46 4.85
CA ASN A 62 17.17 -14.53 4.93
C ASN A 62 18.43 -15.18 4.37
N THR A 63 18.84 -14.76 3.18
CA THR A 63 20.05 -15.24 2.49
C THR A 63 21.21 -14.26 2.61
N GLY A 64 21.03 -13.17 3.36
CA GLY A 64 22.05 -12.18 3.66
C GLY A 64 22.87 -12.55 4.90
N THR A 65 23.59 -11.55 5.41
CA THR A 65 24.40 -11.67 6.63
C THR A 65 23.85 -10.83 7.80
N THR A 66 22.95 -9.89 7.54
CA THR A 66 22.25 -9.10 8.57
C THR A 66 21.06 -9.86 9.13
N THR A 67 20.82 -9.77 10.45
CA THR A 67 19.58 -10.26 11.05
C THR A 67 18.43 -9.27 10.79
N TRP A 68 17.31 -9.75 10.27
CA TRP A 68 16.12 -8.92 10.06
C TRP A 68 15.41 -8.69 11.39
N THR A 69 15.18 -7.43 11.75
CA THR A 69 14.36 -7.04 12.91
C THR A 69 12.87 -7.03 12.54
N ALA A 70 12.00 -7.40 13.48
CA ALA A 70 10.54 -7.41 13.26
C ALA A 70 9.87 -6.06 13.54
N GLY A 71 8.58 -5.99 13.20
CA GLY A 71 7.73 -4.82 13.41
C GLY A 71 7.73 -3.83 12.24
N ALA A 72 6.84 -2.83 12.29
CA ALA A 72 6.66 -1.84 11.22
C ALA A 72 7.88 -0.93 11.01
N SER A 73 8.73 -0.78 12.03
CA SER A 73 10.02 -0.05 11.93
C SER A 73 11.22 -0.98 11.64
N GLY A 74 10.95 -2.27 11.41
CA GLY A 74 11.95 -3.29 11.11
C GLY A 74 12.01 -3.60 9.62
N TYR A 75 12.22 -4.87 9.30
CA TYR A 75 12.20 -5.39 7.94
C TYR A 75 10.79 -5.80 7.56
N THR A 76 10.37 -5.35 6.39
CA THR A 76 9.00 -5.49 5.92
C THR A 76 8.98 -5.95 4.46
N LEU A 77 7.81 -6.42 4.00
CA LEU A 77 7.55 -6.75 2.62
C LEU A 77 6.55 -5.74 2.07
N ASN A 78 7.02 -4.81 1.22
CA ASN A 78 6.21 -3.66 0.81
C ASN A 78 5.78 -3.83 -0.64
N MET A 79 4.56 -3.41 -0.95
CA MET A 79 4.09 -3.36 -2.33
C MET A 79 4.96 -2.40 -3.15
N VAL A 80 5.30 -2.83 -4.36
CA VAL A 80 6.01 -2.04 -5.36
C VAL A 80 5.09 -1.85 -6.55
N GLY A 81 4.87 -0.58 -6.92
CA GLY A 81 3.96 -0.22 -8.01
C GLY A 81 2.56 0.12 -7.51
N ARG A 82 1.55 -0.31 -8.27
CA ARG A 82 0.13 -0.08 -7.97
C ARG A 82 -0.52 -1.34 -7.44
N ASP A 83 -1.48 -1.14 -6.55
CA ASP A 83 -2.42 -2.16 -6.11
C ASP A 83 -3.47 -2.38 -7.22
N SER A 84 -3.73 -3.64 -7.55
CA SER A 84 -4.79 -4.07 -8.45
C SER A 84 -5.76 -5.10 -7.85
N LEU A 85 -5.54 -5.53 -6.61
CA LEU A 85 -6.23 -6.63 -5.92
C LEU A 85 -6.84 -6.23 -4.56
N GLY A 86 -7.04 -4.94 -4.31
CA GLY A 86 -7.56 -4.39 -3.06
C GLY A 86 -6.83 -4.94 -1.84
N ALA A 87 -5.53 -4.64 -1.72
CA ALA A 87 -4.70 -5.15 -0.64
C ALA A 87 -5.16 -4.63 0.74
N ILE A 88 -5.26 -5.54 1.70
CA ILE A 88 -5.69 -5.28 3.08
C ILE A 88 -4.60 -5.78 4.03
N GLU A 89 -4.02 -4.85 4.78
CA GLU A 89 -3.02 -5.16 5.79
C GLU A 89 -3.61 -5.94 6.97
N LEU A 90 -2.84 -6.89 7.49
CA LEU A 90 -3.26 -7.76 8.60
C LEU A 90 -2.81 -7.27 9.98
N TYR A 91 -2.16 -6.11 10.05
CA TYR A 91 -1.84 -5.43 11.29
C TYR A 91 -2.24 -3.95 11.18
N THR A 92 -2.48 -3.32 12.32
CA THR A 92 -2.71 -1.88 12.35
C THR A 92 -1.39 -1.17 12.11
N ASN A 93 -1.32 -0.39 11.04
CA ASN A 93 -0.17 0.44 10.77
C ASN A 93 -0.11 1.61 11.78
N THR A 94 1.06 1.78 12.41
CA THR A 94 1.32 2.84 13.40
C THR A 94 2.32 3.88 12.88
N ALA A 95 2.78 3.75 11.64
CA ALA A 95 3.83 4.58 11.07
C ALA A 95 3.24 5.68 10.20
N SER A 96 3.12 6.90 10.74
CA SER A 96 2.66 8.07 9.98
C SER A 96 3.39 8.21 8.63
N LYS A 97 2.62 8.27 7.54
CA LYS A 97 3.03 8.40 6.13
C LYS A 97 3.35 7.10 5.39
N HIS A 98 2.84 5.97 5.87
CA HIS A 98 2.99 4.72 5.14
C HIS A 98 1.78 4.52 4.22
N TYR A 99 1.90 5.00 2.98
CA TYR A 99 0.78 5.04 2.03
C TYR A 99 0.61 3.78 1.18
N LYS A 100 1.53 2.81 1.28
CA LYS A 100 1.57 1.63 0.43
C LYS A 100 1.33 0.37 1.25
N PRO A 101 0.54 -0.59 0.76
CA PRO A 101 0.31 -1.84 1.48
C PRO A 101 1.63 -2.54 1.84
N THR A 102 1.80 -2.83 3.12
CA THR A 102 3.01 -3.47 3.65
C THR A 102 2.67 -4.61 4.59
N ALA A 103 3.44 -5.69 4.52
CA ALA A 103 3.40 -6.81 5.45
C ALA A 103 4.61 -6.79 6.38
N ILE A 104 4.41 -7.09 7.67
CA ILE A 104 5.48 -7.29 8.65
C ILE A 104 5.81 -8.79 8.81
N ILE A 105 6.93 -9.08 9.46
CA ILE A 105 7.31 -10.45 9.84
C ILE A 105 6.25 -11.04 10.78
N ASN A 106 5.59 -12.11 10.34
CA ASN A 106 4.63 -12.84 11.15
C ASN A 106 5.30 -13.40 12.42
N GLY A 107 4.58 -13.36 13.54
CA GLY A 107 5.09 -13.78 14.84
C GLY A 107 5.98 -12.74 15.54
N GLY A 108 6.38 -11.66 14.86
CA GLY A 108 7.05 -10.52 15.52
C GLY A 108 8.46 -10.79 16.03
N HIS A 109 9.13 -11.84 15.54
CA HIS A 109 10.49 -12.20 15.95
C HIS A 109 11.52 -11.93 14.86
N SER A 110 12.75 -11.61 15.26
CA SER A 110 13.86 -11.37 14.32
C SER A 110 14.27 -12.62 13.56
N VAL A 111 14.78 -12.45 12.33
CA VAL A 111 15.14 -13.53 11.41
C VAL A 111 16.63 -13.49 11.12
N ALA A 112 17.37 -14.38 11.77
CA ALA A 112 18.82 -14.52 11.57
C ALA A 112 19.16 -15.04 10.16
N PRO A 113 20.41 -14.86 9.68
CA PRO A 113 20.89 -15.47 8.44
C PRO A 113 20.58 -16.96 8.35
N GLY A 114 20.08 -17.40 7.20
CA GLY A 114 19.64 -18.77 6.93
C GLY A 114 18.26 -19.13 7.48
N GLN A 115 17.67 -18.33 8.36
CA GLN A 115 16.31 -18.55 8.89
C GLN A 115 15.24 -18.05 7.92
N GLN A 116 14.01 -18.50 8.15
CA GLN A 116 12.84 -18.16 7.35
C GLN A 116 11.82 -17.39 8.19
N ALA A 117 11.05 -16.54 7.54
CA ALA A 117 9.85 -15.92 8.07
C ALA A 117 8.72 -15.98 7.06
N THR A 118 7.50 -15.75 7.55
CA THR A 118 6.34 -15.56 6.70
C THR A 118 5.87 -14.11 6.74
N PHE A 119 5.34 -13.65 5.63
CA PHE A 119 4.67 -12.36 5.46
C PHE A 119 3.30 -12.64 4.88
N SER A 120 2.26 -11.92 5.32
CA SER A 120 0.90 -12.19 4.86
C SER A 120 0.12 -10.90 4.59
N MET A 121 -0.71 -10.94 3.56
CA MET A 121 -1.56 -9.85 3.10
C MET A 121 -2.88 -10.45 2.59
N SER A 122 -4.00 -9.82 2.92
CA SER A 122 -5.29 -10.18 2.34
C SER A 122 -5.58 -9.32 1.11
N PHE A 123 -6.38 -9.85 0.21
CA PHE A 123 -6.74 -9.24 -1.06
C PHE A 123 -8.22 -9.45 -1.33
N ILE A 124 -8.83 -8.55 -2.08
CA ILE A 124 -10.19 -8.68 -2.60
C ILE A 124 -10.09 -8.92 -4.10
N ALA A 125 -10.60 -10.04 -4.59
CA ALA A 125 -10.67 -10.27 -6.04
C ALA A 125 -11.57 -9.21 -6.71
N PRO A 126 -11.09 -8.45 -7.72
CA PRO A 126 -11.91 -7.49 -8.45
C PRO A 126 -13.11 -8.10 -9.15
N GLU A 127 -14.09 -7.28 -9.53
CA GLU A 127 -15.25 -7.76 -10.29
C GLU A 127 -14.89 -8.13 -11.75
N PRO A 128 -14.10 -7.32 -12.48
CA PRO A 128 -13.74 -7.68 -13.85
C PRO A 128 -12.90 -8.96 -13.86
N ALA A 129 -13.34 -9.95 -14.64
CA ALA A 129 -12.55 -11.15 -14.87
C ALA A 129 -11.23 -10.80 -15.57
N GLY A 130 -10.15 -11.48 -15.20
CA GLY A 130 -8.83 -11.19 -15.76
C GLY A 130 -7.68 -11.76 -14.94
N LEU A 131 -6.47 -11.58 -15.48
CA LEU A 131 -5.24 -11.86 -14.77
C LEU A 131 -4.83 -10.59 -13.99
N TYR A 132 -4.66 -10.75 -12.68
CA TYR A 132 -4.23 -9.67 -11.80
C TYR A 132 -2.90 -10.03 -11.16
N THR A 133 -2.03 -9.04 -10.97
CA THR A 133 -0.72 -9.26 -10.38
C THR A 133 -0.28 -8.03 -9.60
N ASP A 134 -0.06 -8.21 -8.31
CA ASP A 134 0.60 -7.21 -7.46
C ASP A 134 2.01 -7.69 -7.11
N THR A 135 2.94 -6.74 -7.02
CA THR A 135 4.35 -7.00 -6.79
C THR A 135 4.78 -6.43 -5.45
N PHE A 136 5.67 -7.13 -4.77
CA PHE A 136 6.20 -6.78 -3.46
C PHE A 136 7.72 -6.95 -3.44
N GLN A 137 8.41 -6.21 -2.58
CA GLN A 137 9.83 -6.40 -2.35
C GLN A 137 10.19 -6.20 -0.89
N MET A 138 11.16 -6.98 -0.42
CA MET A 138 11.69 -6.81 0.93
C MET A 138 12.30 -5.41 1.08
N ASN A 139 12.03 -4.79 2.21
CA ASN A 139 12.50 -3.46 2.58
C ASN A 139 13.17 -3.53 3.95
N SER A 140 14.36 -2.95 4.06
CA SER A 140 15.13 -2.98 5.30
C SER A 140 14.64 -1.92 6.29
N ALA A 141 15.05 -2.03 7.55
CA ALA A 141 14.74 -1.01 8.58
C ALA A 141 15.24 0.41 8.24
N SER A 142 16.12 0.54 7.24
CA SER A 142 16.62 1.82 6.71
C SER A 142 15.88 2.28 5.45
N SER A 143 14.72 1.71 5.15
CA SER A 143 13.89 2.01 3.98
C SER A 143 14.53 1.67 2.63
N VAL A 144 15.43 0.68 2.58
CA VAL A 144 16.11 0.25 1.35
C VAL A 144 15.54 -1.06 0.84
N PHE A 145 15.07 -1.09 -0.40
CA PHE A 145 14.60 -2.31 -1.06
C PHE A 145 15.74 -3.27 -1.39
N PHE A 146 15.53 -4.58 -1.17
CA PHE A 146 16.52 -5.62 -1.43
C PHE A 146 15.87 -6.96 -1.82
N GLY A 147 16.68 -7.90 -2.32
CA GLY A 147 16.22 -9.22 -2.75
C GLY A 147 15.34 -9.18 -4.01
N PRO A 148 14.77 -10.32 -4.42
CA PRO A 148 13.91 -10.41 -5.59
C PRO A 148 12.54 -9.78 -5.36
N MET A 149 11.88 -9.42 -6.47
CA MET A 149 10.45 -9.11 -6.47
C MET A 149 9.63 -10.37 -6.18
N LEU A 150 8.71 -10.28 -5.23
CA LEU A 150 7.71 -11.29 -4.91
C LEU A 150 6.37 -10.87 -5.53
N THR A 151 5.51 -11.83 -5.84
CA THR A 151 4.22 -11.53 -6.48
C THR A 151 3.07 -12.28 -5.81
N VAL A 152 1.87 -11.73 -5.98
CA VAL A 152 0.60 -12.46 -5.91
C VAL A 152 -0.02 -12.37 -7.30
N GLN A 153 -0.36 -13.51 -7.90
CA GLN A 153 -0.96 -13.56 -9.23
C GLN A 153 -2.13 -14.53 -9.25
N VAL A 154 -3.31 -14.01 -9.55
CA VAL A 154 -4.56 -14.79 -9.59
C VAL A 154 -5.30 -14.55 -10.90
N THR A 155 -6.09 -15.54 -11.30
CA THR A 155 -7.02 -15.40 -12.42
C THR A 155 -8.43 -15.24 -11.85
N VAL A 156 -8.95 -14.02 -11.89
CA VAL A 156 -10.32 -13.72 -11.48
C VAL A 156 -11.27 -14.29 -12.52
N GLN A 157 -12.18 -15.14 -12.06
CA GLN A 157 -13.20 -15.77 -12.90
C GLN A 157 -14.35 -14.80 -13.22
N SER A 158 -15.10 -15.09 -14.28
CA SER A 158 -16.30 -14.32 -14.60
C SER A 158 -17.48 -14.78 -13.74
N ALA A 159 -18.12 -13.86 -13.03
CA ALA A 159 -19.39 -14.11 -12.32
C ALA A 159 -20.64 -13.68 -13.11
N GLY A 160 -20.47 -13.23 -14.36
CA GLY A 160 -21.54 -12.55 -15.11
C GLY A 160 -21.68 -11.07 -14.72
N SER A 161 -22.36 -10.26 -15.54
CA SER A 161 -22.51 -8.83 -15.28
C SER A 161 -23.49 -8.60 -14.12
N THR A 162 -22.97 -8.03 -13.05
CA THR A 162 -23.80 -7.38 -12.03
C THR A 162 -23.18 -6.01 -11.80
N ASN A 163 -23.92 -4.93 -12.09
CA ASN A 163 -23.48 -3.53 -11.90
C ASN A 163 -23.35 -3.18 -10.39
N GLN A 164 -22.60 -3.98 -9.64
CA GLN A 164 -22.43 -3.83 -8.21
C GLN A 164 -21.19 -3.01 -7.90
N TYR A 165 -21.15 -2.52 -6.67
CA TYR A 165 -19.99 -1.87 -6.09
C TYR A 165 -18.78 -2.81 -6.04
N ASP A 166 -17.66 -2.39 -6.64
CA ASP A 166 -16.40 -3.13 -6.68
C ASP A 166 -15.48 -2.69 -5.53
N ARG A 167 -15.56 -3.43 -4.41
CA ARG A 167 -14.74 -3.16 -3.22
C ARG A 167 -13.24 -3.26 -3.48
N ALA A 168 -12.82 -4.19 -4.34
CA ALA A 168 -11.40 -4.35 -4.64
C ALA A 168 -10.86 -3.10 -5.33
N ARG A 169 -11.57 -2.61 -6.35
CA ARG A 169 -11.15 -1.37 -7.04
C ARG A 169 -11.22 -0.15 -6.14
N ALA A 170 -12.19 -0.08 -5.23
CA ALA A 170 -12.26 1.02 -4.27
C ALA A 170 -11.05 1.03 -3.31
N VAL A 171 -10.71 -0.14 -2.76
CA VAL A 171 -9.53 -0.30 -1.89
C VAL A 171 -8.23 -0.07 -2.64
N SER A 172 -8.06 -0.64 -3.84
CA SER A 172 -6.90 -0.38 -4.69
C SER A 172 -6.75 1.09 -5.01
N PHE A 173 -7.86 1.78 -5.29
CA PHE A 173 -7.84 3.22 -5.55
C PHE A 173 -7.31 3.99 -4.34
N ALA A 174 -7.82 3.70 -3.15
CA ALA A 174 -7.36 4.32 -1.91
C ALA A 174 -5.87 4.06 -1.66
N ASN A 175 -5.41 2.81 -1.78
CA ASN A 175 -4.00 2.41 -1.63
C ASN A 175 -3.08 3.05 -2.68
N ASN A 176 -3.60 3.33 -3.87
CA ASN A 176 -2.84 3.97 -4.93
C ASN A 176 -2.72 5.48 -4.76
N TYR A 177 -3.74 6.12 -4.18
CA TYR A 177 -3.91 7.57 -4.21
C TYR A 177 -3.90 8.26 -2.86
N ALA A 178 -3.91 7.59 -1.71
CA ALA A 178 -3.92 8.28 -0.41
C ALA A 178 -2.75 9.28 -0.19
N GLY A 179 -1.61 9.05 -0.86
CA GLY A 179 -0.46 9.96 -0.86
C GLY A 179 -0.33 10.86 -2.10
N TYR A 180 -1.25 10.76 -3.05
CA TYR A 180 -1.16 11.42 -4.36
C TYR A 180 -2.48 12.01 -4.82
N VAL A 181 -2.45 13.22 -5.37
CA VAL A 181 -3.59 13.86 -6.04
C VAL A 181 -4.19 12.89 -7.06
N VAL A 182 -5.49 12.66 -6.94
CA VAL A 182 -6.23 11.66 -7.70
C VAL A 182 -6.18 11.93 -9.22
N PRO A 183 -6.56 10.96 -10.06
CA PRO A 183 -6.44 11.06 -11.51
C PRO A 183 -7.14 12.23 -12.21
N ASP A 184 -8.12 12.89 -11.59
CA ASP A 184 -8.70 14.13 -12.13
C ASP A 184 -7.74 15.34 -12.00
N GLY A 185 -6.72 15.23 -11.16
CA GLY A 185 -5.64 16.20 -10.97
C GLY A 185 -5.99 17.38 -10.06
N TYR A 186 -7.16 17.38 -9.44
CA TYR A 186 -7.62 18.45 -8.57
C TYR A 186 -7.50 18.09 -7.08
N PHE A 187 -7.36 19.11 -6.26
CA PHE A 187 -7.31 19.00 -4.80
C PHE A 187 -8.08 20.15 -4.17
N TRP A 188 -8.94 19.84 -3.21
CA TRP A 188 -9.77 20.79 -2.47
C TRP A 188 -9.08 21.33 -1.22
N THR A 189 -9.33 22.60 -0.94
CA THR A 189 -8.74 23.35 0.18
C THR A 189 -9.81 23.81 1.16
N ASN A 190 -9.43 24.10 2.41
CA ASN A 190 -10.34 24.49 3.51
C ASN A 190 -11.18 25.76 3.25
N SER A 191 -10.89 26.48 2.18
CA SER A 191 -11.72 27.61 1.70
C SER A 191 -12.88 27.16 0.80
N SER A 192 -13.22 25.87 0.78
CA SER A 192 -14.20 25.27 -0.14
C SER A 192 -13.88 25.53 -1.63
N GLY A 193 -12.60 25.75 -1.95
CA GLY A 193 -12.09 25.91 -3.31
C GLY A 193 -11.28 24.70 -3.73
N PHE A 194 -10.92 24.63 -5.01
CA PHE A 194 -10.03 23.58 -5.54
C PHE A 194 -9.00 24.17 -6.49
N TYR A 195 -7.85 23.50 -6.59
CA TYR A 195 -6.77 23.85 -7.51
C TYR A 195 -6.32 22.62 -8.30
N PHE A 196 -5.82 22.85 -9.51
CA PHE A 196 -5.19 21.80 -10.30
C PHE A 196 -3.72 21.66 -9.88
N TYR A 197 -3.39 20.55 -9.23
CA TYR A 197 -2.01 20.21 -8.87
C TYR A 197 -1.38 19.21 -9.85
N GLY A 198 -2.21 18.57 -10.68
CA GLY A 198 -1.79 17.54 -11.62
C GLY A 198 -1.98 16.15 -11.04
N SER A 199 -2.43 15.24 -11.91
CA SER A 199 -2.65 13.83 -11.57
C SER A 199 -1.35 13.17 -11.08
N ASN A 200 -1.45 12.42 -9.97
CA ASN A 200 -0.33 11.77 -9.26
C ASN A 200 0.71 12.73 -8.66
N ALA A 201 0.45 14.05 -8.59
CA ALA A 201 1.28 14.93 -7.78
C ALA A 201 1.20 14.50 -6.30
N PRO A 202 2.27 14.62 -5.49
CA PRO A 202 2.17 14.39 -4.06
C PRO A 202 1.08 15.27 -3.44
N VAL A 203 0.29 14.70 -2.52
CA VAL A 203 -0.72 15.48 -1.78
C VAL A 203 -0.04 16.65 -1.05
N PRO A 204 -0.58 17.89 -1.15
CA PRO A 204 -0.04 19.04 -0.43
C PRO A 204 0.02 18.79 1.08
N THR A 205 1.17 19.08 1.71
CA THR A 205 1.40 18.85 3.16
C THR A 205 1.39 20.13 4.00
N THR A 206 1.57 21.29 3.36
CA THR A 206 1.59 22.61 4.02
C THR A 206 0.22 23.29 4.02
N LEU A 207 -0.67 22.85 3.14
CA LEU A 207 -2.07 23.24 3.10
C LEU A 207 -2.85 22.08 3.69
N ILE A 208 -3.45 22.29 4.86
CA ILE A 208 -4.50 21.38 5.33
C ILE A 208 -5.68 21.62 4.37
N GLY A 209 -6.12 20.55 3.71
CA GLY A 209 -7.20 20.59 2.74
C GLY A 209 -8.35 19.68 3.16
N ASP A 210 -9.58 20.08 2.83
CA ASP A 210 -10.81 19.29 3.05
C ASP A 210 -11.03 18.21 1.98
N ASP A 211 -9.96 17.80 1.28
CA ASP A 211 -10.02 16.94 0.11
C ASP A 211 -10.49 15.50 0.42
N CYS A 212 -10.78 15.21 1.68
CA CYS A 212 -11.32 13.97 2.18
C CYS A 212 -12.55 13.48 1.40
N ALA A 213 -13.59 14.30 1.22
CA ALA A 213 -14.81 13.88 0.55
C ALA A 213 -14.64 13.75 -0.97
N HIS A 214 -13.77 14.57 -1.57
CA HIS A 214 -13.38 14.43 -2.97
C HIS A 214 -12.61 13.13 -3.20
N PHE A 215 -11.61 12.83 -2.37
CA PHE A 215 -10.85 11.58 -2.40
C PHE A 215 -11.75 10.36 -2.18
N VAL A 216 -12.59 10.36 -1.14
CA VAL A 216 -13.53 9.27 -0.86
C VAL A 216 -14.52 9.09 -2.01
N SER A 217 -15.04 10.18 -2.57
CA SER A 217 -15.88 10.14 -3.77
C SER A 217 -15.18 9.45 -4.94
N CYS A 218 -13.90 9.74 -5.18
CA CYS A 218 -13.10 9.09 -6.21
C CYS A 218 -12.90 7.59 -5.91
N CYS A 219 -12.62 7.23 -4.66
CA CYS A 219 -12.43 5.84 -4.23
C CYS A 219 -13.69 4.99 -4.48
N ILE A 220 -14.86 5.49 -4.09
CA ILE A 220 -16.11 4.70 -4.20
C ILE A 220 -16.78 4.85 -5.58
N GLY A 221 -16.42 5.90 -6.32
CA GLY A 221 -17.08 6.30 -7.53
C GLY A 221 -16.47 5.76 -8.83
N ARG A 222 -16.92 6.37 -9.92
CA ARG A 222 -16.60 6.07 -11.31
C ARG A 222 -16.13 7.32 -12.04
N GLN A 223 -14.99 7.90 -11.64
CA GLN A 223 -14.40 8.99 -12.42
C GLN A 223 -13.95 8.50 -13.81
N THR A 224 -13.81 9.42 -14.77
CA THR A 224 -13.53 9.09 -16.17
C THR A 224 -12.17 8.43 -16.40
N ASN A 225 -11.15 8.86 -15.66
CA ASN A 225 -9.75 8.48 -15.93
C ASN A 225 -9.39 7.12 -15.30
N GLU A 226 -9.98 6.76 -14.16
CA GLU A 226 -9.72 5.50 -13.46
C GLU A 226 -10.87 5.23 -12.46
N TRP A 227 -11.60 4.13 -12.61
CA TRP A 227 -12.69 3.85 -11.67
C TRP A 227 -12.13 3.27 -10.37
N GLY A 228 -12.62 3.80 -9.26
CA GLY A 228 -12.64 3.09 -7.99
C GLY A 228 -13.80 2.08 -7.97
N GLY A 229 -14.63 2.13 -6.94
CA GLY A 229 -15.70 1.14 -6.73
C GLY A 229 -16.92 1.23 -7.65
N GLY A 230 -17.00 2.27 -8.48
CA GLY A 230 -17.96 2.31 -9.59
C GLY A 230 -19.35 2.87 -9.26
N LEU A 231 -19.58 3.40 -8.05
CA LEU A 231 -20.84 4.06 -7.71
C LEU A 231 -21.06 5.31 -8.58
N PRO A 232 -22.32 5.64 -8.94
CA PRO A 232 -22.64 6.84 -9.71
C PRO A 232 -22.62 8.09 -8.81
N ILE A 233 -21.44 8.49 -8.36
CA ILE A 233 -21.27 9.69 -7.52
C ILE A 233 -21.41 10.94 -8.39
N PRO A 234 -22.33 11.87 -8.08
CA PRO A 234 -22.53 13.09 -8.85
C PRO A 234 -21.37 14.08 -8.62
N SER A 235 -20.86 14.67 -9.70
CA SER A 235 -19.94 15.80 -9.62
C SER A 235 -20.68 17.08 -9.28
N ARG A 236 -20.24 17.77 -8.21
CA ARG A 236 -20.86 19.05 -7.81
C ARG A 236 -20.22 20.26 -8.48
N ALA A 237 -18.92 20.22 -8.76
CA ALA A 237 -18.19 21.35 -9.33
C ALA A 237 -17.33 20.88 -10.50
N SER A 238 -17.68 21.30 -11.71
CA SER A 238 -16.83 21.07 -12.89
C SER A 238 -15.52 21.86 -12.76
N PRO A 239 -14.36 21.29 -13.14
CA PRO A 239 -14.17 19.98 -13.78
C PRO A 239 -13.84 18.82 -12.83
N THR A 240 -13.91 19.03 -11.51
CA THR A 240 -13.60 17.99 -10.51
C THR A 240 -14.62 16.84 -10.53
N TYR A 241 -14.17 15.65 -10.15
CA TYR A 241 -15.07 14.51 -9.96
C TYR A 241 -15.67 14.46 -8.54
N GLY A 242 -16.91 14.00 -8.42
CA GLY A 242 -17.47 13.59 -7.13
C GLY A 242 -18.07 14.69 -6.27
N GLU A 243 -18.44 14.32 -5.04
CA GLU A 243 -19.06 15.18 -4.05
C GLU A 243 -18.02 15.61 -3.00
N PRO A 244 -17.61 16.89 -2.98
CA PRO A 244 -16.53 17.37 -2.10
C PRO A 244 -17.02 17.76 -0.69
N GLY A 245 -18.31 17.60 -0.35
CA GLY A 245 -18.82 17.84 1.00
C GLY A 245 -19.14 16.55 1.75
N ALA A 246 -18.49 16.33 2.90
CA ALA A 246 -18.64 15.14 3.74
C ALA A 246 -20.10 14.81 4.10
N GLY A 247 -20.81 15.73 4.76
CA GLY A 247 -22.23 15.54 5.12
C GLY A 247 -23.12 15.23 3.92
N ARG A 248 -22.93 15.90 2.77
CA ARG A 248 -23.74 15.65 1.57
C ARG A 248 -23.40 14.33 0.89
N LEU A 249 -22.12 13.96 0.84
CA LEU A 249 -21.67 12.67 0.30
C LEU A 249 -22.36 11.54 1.06
N VAL A 250 -22.33 11.56 2.39
CA VAL A 250 -22.91 10.49 3.20
C VAL A 250 -24.43 10.56 3.20
N SER A 251 -25.03 11.66 3.65
CA SER A 251 -26.48 11.75 3.87
C SER A 251 -27.29 11.71 2.58
N THR A 252 -26.87 12.44 1.55
CA THR A 252 -27.65 12.64 0.33
C THR A 252 -27.25 11.65 -0.75
N VAL A 253 -25.95 11.50 -1.01
CA VAL A 253 -25.48 10.66 -2.13
C VAL A 253 -25.52 9.19 -1.76
N LEU A 254 -24.96 8.79 -0.62
CA LEU A 254 -24.85 7.38 -0.24
C LEU A 254 -26.14 6.83 0.39
N ILE A 255 -26.60 7.40 1.49
CA ILE A 255 -27.82 6.94 2.18
C ILE A 255 -29.06 7.33 1.38
N GLY A 256 -29.23 8.62 1.08
CA GLY A 256 -30.37 9.11 0.31
C GLY A 256 -30.46 8.52 -1.10
N GLY A 257 -29.33 8.15 -1.71
CA GLY A 257 -29.25 7.45 -2.99
C GLY A 257 -29.48 5.94 -2.91
N GLY A 258 -29.56 5.36 -1.71
CA GLY A 258 -29.76 3.93 -1.48
C GLY A 258 -28.53 3.05 -1.76
N TYR A 259 -27.33 3.63 -1.78
CA TYR A 259 -26.07 2.90 -2.00
C TYR A 259 -25.42 2.41 -0.70
N ALA A 260 -25.80 2.98 0.45
CA ALA A 260 -25.23 2.63 1.75
C ALA A 260 -26.30 2.58 2.84
N LYS A 261 -25.93 2.00 3.98
CA LYS A 261 -26.73 1.94 5.20
C LYS A 261 -25.83 2.23 6.39
N GLU A 262 -26.36 2.90 7.39
CA GLU A 262 -25.59 3.20 8.60
C GLU A 262 -25.28 1.92 9.40
N VAL A 263 -24.08 1.87 9.95
CA VAL A 263 -23.57 0.88 10.91
C VAL A 263 -22.86 1.61 12.05
N PHE A 264 -22.79 1.01 13.24
CA PHE A 264 -22.32 1.73 14.44
C PHE A 264 -21.12 1.04 15.11
N SER A 265 -20.44 0.16 14.39
CA SER A 265 -19.32 -0.62 14.90
C SER A 265 -18.36 -0.95 13.78
N LEU A 266 -17.06 -0.89 14.07
CA LEU A 266 -16.02 -1.34 13.15
C LEU A 266 -16.13 -2.80 12.76
N ASN A 267 -16.76 -3.63 13.60
CA ASN A 267 -16.99 -5.04 13.30
C ASN A 267 -18.07 -5.25 12.22
N ASP A 268 -18.92 -4.24 11.99
CA ASP A 268 -19.96 -4.28 10.97
C ASP A 268 -19.46 -3.68 9.64
N MET A 269 -18.26 -3.10 9.62
CA MET A 269 -17.65 -2.51 8.43
C MET A 269 -16.89 -3.54 7.59
N MET A 270 -16.94 -3.36 6.28
CA MET A 270 -16.14 -4.08 5.29
C MET A 270 -15.20 -3.12 4.55
N PRO A 271 -14.01 -3.56 4.12
CA PRO A 271 -13.17 -2.78 3.22
C PRO A 271 -13.98 -2.25 2.03
N GLY A 272 -13.89 -0.94 1.76
CA GLY A 272 -14.78 -0.26 0.81
C GLY A 272 -15.80 0.67 1.44
N ASP A 273 -16.13 0.50 2.71
CA ASP A 273 -17.13 1.32 3.38
C ASP A 273 -16.57 2.72 3.78
N VAL A 274 -17.44 3.63 4.20
CA VAL A 274 -17.07 5.02 4.52
C VAL A 274 -17.28 5.29 6.01
N VAL A 275 -16.38 6.05 6.64
CA VAL A 275 -16.59 6.55 8.01
C VAL A 275 -16.86 8.03 7.93
N GLY A 276 -17.98 8.45 8.51
CA GLY A 276 -18.32 9.86 8.72
C GLY A 276 -17.85 10.35 10.09
N TRP A 277 -17.36 11.58 10.14
CA TRP A 277 -16.90 12.20 11.37
C TRP A 277 -17.64 13.51 11.62
N ASN A 278 -18.11 13.69 12.84
CA ASN A 278 -18.71 14.94 13.32
C ASN A 278 -17.88 15.46 14.50
N TRP A 279 -17.27 16.63 14.35
CA TRP A 279 -16.49 17.27 15.39
C TRP A 279 -17.35 18.06 16.38
N GLU A 280 -18.54 18.50 15.96
CA GLU A 280 -19.49 19.17 16.84
C GLU A 280 -20.16 18.20 17.83
N GLY A 281 -20.04 16.88 17.59
CA GLY A 281 -20.51 15.83 18.49
C GLY A 281 -22.03 15.67 18.50
N ASP A 282 -22.74 16.24 17.52
CA ASP A 282 -24.14 15.96 17.31
C ASP A 282 -24.35 14.64 16.52
N THR A 283 -25.57 14.13 16.53
CA THR A 283 -25.92 12.87 15.84
C THR A 283 -26.57 13.10 14.47
N ASN A 284 -26.49 14.31 13.92
CA ASN A 284 -27.08 14.64 12.63
C ASN A 284 -26.09 14.33 11.51
N ILE A 285 -26.38 13.28 10.75
CA ILE A 285 -25.56 12.82 9.63
C ILE A 285 -25.38 13.84 8.49
N ALA A 286 -26.22 14.88 8.43
CA ALA A 286 -26.03 15.98 7.49
C ALA A 286 -24.90 16.94 7.90
N ASN A 287 -24.51 16.93 9.18
CA ASN A 287 -23.52 17.83 9.78
C ASN A 287 -22.10 17.22 9.83
N LEU A 288 -21.82 16.14 9.09
CA LEU A 288 -20.48 15.55 9.07
C LEU A 288 -19.45 16.53 8.48
N ASP A 289 -18.37 16.76 9.22
CA ASP A 289 -17.25 17.62 8.86
C ASP A 289 -16.23 16.90 7.97
N HIS A 290 -16.04 15.59 8.19
CA HIS A 290 -14.99 14.82 7.55
C HIS A 290 -15.47 13.41 7.20
N VAL A 291 -14.82 12.80 6.21
CA VAL A 291 -15.04 11.41 5.82
C VAL A 291 -13.72 10.72 5.53
N THR A 292 -13.63 9.45 5.90
CA THR A 292 -12.48 8.59 5.59
C THR A 292 -12.94 7.31 4.93
N PHE A 293 -12.11 6.73 4.07
CA PHE A 293 -12.37 5.47 3.41
C PHE A 293 -11.84 4.30 4.24
N TYR A 294 -12.64 3.29 4.54
CA TYR A 294 -12.21 2.12 5.30
C TYR A 294 -11.51 1.10 4.41
N VAL A 295 -10.19 0.96 4.57
CA VAL A 295 -9.38 0.00 3.79
C VAL A 295 -9.35 -1.40 4.41
N GLY A 296 -9.87 -1.55 5.64
CA GLY A 296 -9.95 -2.82 6.36
C GLY A 296 -9.06 -2.88 7.60
N ASN A 297 -9.31 -3.88 8.45
CA ASN A 297 -8.52 -4.15 9.66
C ASN A 297 -8.30 -2.92 10.57
N GLY A 298 -9.33 -2.09 10.71
CA GLY A 298 -9.27 -0.86 11.51
C GLY A 298 -8.48 0.29 10.87
N MET A 299 -8.03 0.16 9.62
CA MET A 299 -7.28 1.20 8.90
C MET A 299 -8.18 2.04 8.00
N LEU A 300 -7.80 3.32 7.84
CA LEU A 300 -8.58 4.36 7.18
C LEU A 300 -7.69 5.15 6.22
N ALA A 301 -8.16 5.45 5.02
CA ALA A 301 -7.48 6.30 4.05
C ALA A 301 -8.19 7.65 3.87
N SER A 302 -7.43 8.74 3.76
CA SER A 302 -7.94 10.04 3.32
C SER A 302 -6.80 10.94 2.84
N HIS A 303 -7.17 12.04 2.16
CA HIS A 303 -6.24 13.10 1.79
C HIS A 303 -6.04 14.12 2.91
N ALA A 304 -4.76 14.45 3.16
CA ALA A 304 -4.19 15.42 4.11
C ALA A 304 -4.63 15.31 5.60
N ALA A 305 -3.64 15.44 6.51
CA ALA A 305 -3.68 15.23 7.96
C ALA A 305 -4.10 13.82 8.46
N SER A 306 -4.92 13.08 7.71
CA SER A 306 -5.36 11.71 8.02
C SER A 306 -4.82 10.72 6.97
N ALA A 307 -3.50 10.74 6.80
CA ALA A 307 -2.77 9.79 5.97
C ALA A 307 -2.72 8.43 6.65
N LEU A 308 -3.52 7.47 6.18
CA LEU A 308 -3.45 6.01 6.35
C LEU A 308 -3.21 5.36 7.74
N ASP A 309 -3.00 6.11 8.82
CA ASP A 309 -2.23 5.59 9.97
C ASP A 309 -2.85 5.84 11.34
N VAL A 310 -4.17 5.81 11.44
CA VAL A 310 -4.85 5.81 12.75
C VAL A 310 -5.84 4.68 12.80
N SER A 311 -5.62 3.78 13.78
CA SER A 311 -6.63 2.80 14.14
C SER A 311 -7.94 3.52 14.36
N ALA A 312 -9.00 3.06 13.71
CA ALA A 312 -10.32 3.61 13.95
C ALA A 312 -10.68 3.53 15.44
N ASN A 313 -10.13 2.58 16.22
CA ASN A 313 -10.26 2.52 17.68
C ASN A 313 -9.64 3.72 18.43
N THR A 314 -8.56 4.31 17.92
CA THR A 314 -7.93 5.50 18.53
C THR A 314 -8.81 6.74 18.35
N TRP A 315 -9.61 6.80 17.28
CA TRP A 315 -10.57 7.88 17.04
C TRP A 315 -11.98 7.60 17.59
N TYR A 316 -12.41 6.33 17.65
CA TYR A 316 -13.69 5.89 18.22
C TYR A 316 -13.81 6.17 19.73
N GLN A 317 -12.71 6.43 20.43
CA GLN A 317 -12.71 6.66 21.87
C GLN A 317 -12.86 8.15 22.28
N SER A 318 -12.88 9.10 21.34
CA SER A 318 -12.99 10.53 21.68
C SER A 318 -14.34 11.19 21.36
N SER A 319 -15.23 10.56 20.59
CA SER A 319 -16.60 11.04 20.40
C SER A 319 -17.48 9.92 19.85
N GLU A 320 -18.74 9.85 20.30
CA GLU A 320 -19.75 9.00 19.67
C GLU A 320 -19.78 9.30 18.17
N SER A 321 -19.53 8.30 17.32
CA SER A 321 -19.43 8.48 15.86
C SER A 321 -20.38 7.54 15.11
N LEU A 322 -20.78 7.99 13.91
CA LEU A 322 -21.74 7.35 13.00
C LEU A 322 -20.97 6.80 11.76
N ALA A 323 -21.05 5.50 11.46
CA ALA A 323 -20.38 4.87 10.30
C ALA A 323 -21.39 4.44 9.21
N VAL A 324 -21.02 4.43 7.92
CA VAL A 324 -21.98 4.26 6.79
C VAL A 324 -21.42 3.49 5.60
#